data_AF-A0A2M7WHC6-F1
#
_entry.id   AF-A0A2M7WHC6-F1
#
_cell.length_a   1.000
_cell.length_b   1.000
_cell.length_c   1.000
_cell.angle_alpha   90.00
_cell.angle_beta   90.00
_cell.angle_gamma   90.00
#
_symmetry.space_group_name_H-M   'P 1'
#
loop_
_entity.id
_entity.type
_entity.pdbx_description
1 polymer ?
#
loop_
_entity_poly.entity_id
_entity_poly.type
_entity_poly.pdbx_seq_one_letter_code
_entity_poly.pdbx_strand_id
1 'polypeptide(L)'
;RVLAGFAAEDHLPWSHITKGISEKFFEQEKIRAYNAEPLRKRHLGSNEMPTNQELPEGESLQVYGRQKRVVRKGPQIQIPSSTIRIRWLRDDSMRFLGHRDMMRIFQRAVSRAGMPVGYSQGFSPHQRISFGPPLPVGYTSEDEYLDIHLSAPFQLEMLERLRKALPQGIEVHHIIARHGFMESLSELINLQEYIITIPDGVKEWTLDGHRPTLTVEREKNGQMKELDIAPGLFEIEKVHRNRLRLMIRAHIPGVGRPEEYMTLLAGLDKASIRTSHYHRIKQYHLENDIRSSIFEASN
;
A
#
# COMPACT_ATOMS: atom_id res chain seq x y z
N ARG A 1 16.16 10.51 -28.75
CA ARG A 1 15.33 10.92 -29.92
C ARG A 1 14.16 11.72 -29.38
N VAL A 2 14.17 13.04 -29.59
CA VAL A 2 13.01 13.90 -29.29
C VAL A 2 11.86 13.39 -30.15
N LEU A 3 10.69 13.14 -29.56
CA LEU A 3 9.49 12.82 -30.33
C LEU A 3 9.27 14.01 -31.28
N ALA A 4 9.48 13.80 -32.58
CA ALA A 4 9.01 14.74 -33.58
C ALA A 4 7.50 14.88 -33.32
N GLY A 5 7.04 16.11 -33.06
CA GLY A 5 5.62 16.37 -32.87
C GLY A 5 4.85 15.92 -34.11
N PHE A 6 3.67 15.35 -33.91
CA PHE A 6 2.77 15.02 -35.00
C PHE A 6 2.39 16.32 -35.75
N ALA A 7 2.48 16.31 -37.07
CA ALA A 7 1.92 17.36 -37.91
C ALA A 7 0.39 17.40 -37.73
N ALA A 8 -0.25 18.51 -38.10
CA ALA A 8 -1.70 18.64 -37.97
C ALA A 8 -2.45 17.61 -38.84
N GLU A 9 -1.83 17.17 -39.93
CA GLU A 9 -2.38 16.16 -40.84
C GLU A 9 -2.02 14.72 -40.47
N ASP A 10 -1.21 14.51 -39.42
CA ASP A 10 -0.77 13.16 -39.05
C ASP A 10 -1.92 12.36 -38.44
N HIS A 11 -2.09 11.15 -38.96
CA HIS A 11 -3.04 10.19 -38.42
C HIS A 11 -2.57 9.71 -37.04
N LEU A 12 -3.19 10.26 -35.99
CA LEU A 12 -2.81 10.00 -34.60
C LEU A 12 -3.02 8.52 -34.23
N PRO A 13 -2.19 7.94 -33.34
CA PRO A 13 -2.31 6.54 -32.93
C PRO A 13 -3.69 6.12 -32.40
N TRP A 14 -4.53 7.09 -31.99
CA TRP A 14 -5.87 6.89 -31.43
C TRP A 14 -7.01 7.34 -32.36
N SER A 15 -6.74 7.73 -33.61
CA SER A 15 -7.78 8.15 -34.57
C SER A 15 -8.78 7.04 -34.91
N HIS A 16 -8.41 5.77 -34.70
CA HIS A 16 -9.30 4.62 -34.84
C HIS A 16 -10.39 4.53 -33.75
N ILE A 17 -10.33 5.36 -32.69
CA ILE A 17 -11.29 5.37 -31.59
C ILE A 17 -12.43 6.35 -31.91
N THR A 18 -13.60 5.81 -32.29
CA THR A 18 -14.80 6.62 -32.54
C THR A 18 -15.47 7.05 -31.23
N LYS A 19 -15.32 8.31 -30.84
CA LYS A 19 -15.91 8.88 -29.59
C LYS A 19 -17.34 9.42 -29.74
N GLY A 20 -18.00 9.15 -30.86
CA GLY A 20 -19.35 9.66 -31.19
C GLY A 20 -19.41 11.13 -31.60
N ILE A 21 -18.30 11.87 -31.52
CA ILE A 21 -18.15 13.26 -31.97
C ILE A 21 -17.02 13.29 -33.00
N SER A 22 -17.22 13.99 -34.12
CA SER A 22 -16.24 14.03 -35.21
C SER A 22 -15.00 14.86 -34.86
N GLU A 23 -13.85 14.53 -35.46
CA GLU A 23 -12.61 15.28 -35.26
C GLU A 23 -12.73 16.74 -35.71
N LYS A 24 -13.42 16.97 -36.84
CA LYS A 24 -13.79 18.31 -37.33
C LYS A 24 -14.54 19.15 -36.29
N PHE A 25 -15.36 18.54 -35.44
CA PHE A 25 -16.05 19.26 -34.38
C PHE A 25 -15.05 19.79 -33.34
N PHE A 26 -14.05 18.99 -32.95
CA PHE A 26 -13.01 19.43 -32.01
C PHE A 26 -12.09 20.49 -32.60
N GLU A 27 -11.76 20.42 -33.90
CA GLU A 27 -11.01 21.47 -34.60
C GLU A 27 -11.77 22.80 -34.60
N GLN A 28 -13.07 22.76 -34.90
CA GLN A 28 -13.93 23.95 -34.86
C GLN A 28 -14.03 24.50 -33.44
N GLU A 29 -14.22 23.65 -32.43
CA GLU A 29 -14.31 24.09 -31.04
C GLU A 29 -12.97 24.67 -30.52
N LYS A 30 -11.85 24.11 -30.97
CA LYS A 30 -10.50 24.65 -30.71
C LYS A 30 -10.36 26.07 -31.27
N ILE A 31 -10.72 26.29 -32.53
CA ILE A 31 -10.65 27.62 -33.18
C ILE A 31 -11.53 28.62 -32.43
N ARG A 32 -12.76 28.23 -32.09
CA ARG A 32 -13.71 29.06 -31.33
C ARG A 32 -13.16 29.45 -29.97
N ALA A 33 -12.54 28.51 -29.25
CA ALA A 33 -11.91 28.77 -27.96
C ALA A 33 -10.75 29.78 -28.07
N TYR A 34 -9.91 29.67 -29.11
CA TYR A 34 -8.84 30.64 -29.36
C TYR A 34 -9.38 32.04 -29.70
N ASN A 35 -10.53 32.11 -30.38
CA ASN A 35 -11.19 33.35 -30.72
C ASN A 35 -12.08 33.91 -29.59
N ALA A 36 -12.09 33.27 -28.41
CA ALA A 36 -12.94 33.61 -27.27
C ALA A 36 -14.44 33.69 -27.61
N GLU A 37 -14.92 32.88 -28.56
CA GLU A 37 -16.34 32.84 -28.91
C GLU A 37 -17.19 32.21 -27.80
N PRO A 38 -18.43 32.70 -27.56
CA PRO A 38 -19.32 32.12 -26.55
C PRO A 38 -19.67 30.67 -26.85
N LEU A 39 -19.72 29.83 -25.81
CA LEU A 39 -20.17 28.43 -25.93
C LEU A 39 -21.61 28.38 -26.46
N ARG A 40 -21.90 27.37 -27.31
CA ARG A 40 -23.28 27.14 -27.80
C ARG A 40 -24.21 26.88 -26.61
N LYS A 41 -25.40 27.50 -26.64
CA LYS A 41 -26.48 27.16 -25.70
C LYS A 41 -26.87 25.68 -25.89
N ARG A 42 -26.69 24.85 -24.85
CA ARG A 42 -27.22 23.48 -24.86
C ARG A 42 -28.75 23.56 -24.87
N HIS A 43 -29.39 22.72 -25.67
CA HIS A 43 -30.85 22.64 -25.77
C HIS A 43 -31.46 21.61 -24.79
N LEU A 44 -30.66 21.05 -23.88
CA LEU A 44 -31.09 20.06 -22.89
C LEU A 44 -30.74 20.56 -21.49
N GLY A 45 -31.79 20.93 -20.74
CA GLY A 45 -31.72 21.40 -19.35
C GLY A 45 -31.75 22.93 -19.26
N SER A 46 -32.85 23.46 -18.74
CA SER A 46 -33.11 24.88 -18.52
C SER A 46 -32.03 25.54 -17.66
N ASN A 47 -31.15 26.31 -18.29
CA ASN A 47 -30.53 27.47 -17.67
C ASN A 47 -31.06 28.70 -18.40
N GLU A 48 -32.30 29.09 -18.08
CA GLU A 48 -32.70 30.48 -18.29
C GLU A 48 -31.85 31.34 -17.35
N MET A 49 -30.65 31.70 -17.81
CA MET A 49 -29.97 32.88 -17.29
C MET A 49 -30.71 34.08 -17.89
N PRO A 50 -31.25 35.01 -17.09
CA PRO A 50 -31.83 36.23 -17.61
C PRO A 50 -30.77 36.95 -18.45
N THR A 51 -31.09 37.23 -19.71
CA THR A 51 -30.11 37.71 -20.70
C THR A 51 -29.77 39.20 -20.52
N ASN A 52 -30.15 39.83 -19.40
CA ASN A 52 -29.89 41.23 -19.08
C ASN A 52 -29.16 41.40 -17.74
N GLN A 53 -28.04 40.70 -17.54
CA GLN A 53 -27.02 41.21 -16.61
C GLN A 53 -25.98 41.93 -17.44
N GLU A 54 -26.05 43.25 -17.45
CA GLU A 54 -24.93 44.10 -17.84
C GLU A 54 -23.72 43.67 -17.01
N LEU A 55 -22.60 43.41 -17.67
CA LEU A 55 -21.34 43.12 -16.99
C LEU A 55 -21.02 44.34 -16.10
N PRO A 56 -20.80 44.17 -14.79
CA PRO A 56 -20.43 45.28 -13.93
C PRO A 56 -19.13 45.90 -14.47
N GLU A 57 -19.20 47.16 -14.87
CA GLU A 57 -18.01 47.91 -15.29
C GLU A 57 -17.02 47.95 -14.11
N GLY A 58 -15.87 47.31 -14.30
CA GLY A 58 -14.74 47.43 -13.37
C GLY A 58 -14.33 46.18 -12.59
N GLU A 59 -15.05 45.06 -12.66
CA GLU A 59 -14.57 43.82 -12.03
C GLU A 59 -13.81 42.94 -13.04
N SER A 60 -12.49 42.84 -12.80
CA SER A 60 -11.59 41.89 -13.47
C SER A 60 -12.25 40.52 -13.63
N LEU A 61 -12.41 40.06 -14.87
CA LEU A 61 -12.85 38.72 -15.22
C LEU A 61 -12.06 37.69 -14.40
N GLN A 62 -12.70 37.07 -13.40
CA GLN A 62 -12.13 35.89 -12.75
C GLN A 62 -12.03 34.78 -13.82
N VAL A 63 -10.80 34.55 -14.28
CA VAL A 63 -10.47 33.54 -15.28
C VAL A 63 -10.97 32.18 -14.79
N TYR A 64 -11.98 31.64 -15.47
CA TYR A 64 -12.41 30.26 -15.25
C TYR A 64 -11.28 29.32 -15.68
N GLY A 65 -10.85 28.48 -14.75
CA GLY A 65 -9.73 27.55 -14.93
C GLY A 65 -9.31 26.98 -13.59
N ARG A 66 -8.51 25.90 -13.61
CA ARG A 66 -7.93 25.36 -12.38
C ARG A 66 -6.98 26.41 -11.81
N GLN A 67 -7.41 27.14 -10.79
CA GLN A 67 -6.52 28.07 -10.11
C GLN A 67 -5.27 27.29 -9.70
N LYS A 68 -4.10 27.84 -10.02
CA LYS A 68 -2.83 27.23 -9.66
C LYS A 68 -2.83 27.16 -8.14
N ARG A 69 -3.03 25.96 -7.59
CA ARG A 69 -3.06 25.76 -6.13
C ARG A 69 -1.78 26.38 -5.61
N VAL A 70 -1.91 27.46 -4.85
CA VAL A 70 -0.77 28.13 -4.24
C VAL A 70 -0.23 27.15 -3.21
N VAL A 71 0.77 26.38 -3.60
CA VAL A 71 1.53 25.55 -2.68
C VAL A 71 2.31 26.55 -1.84
N ARG A 72 1.86 26.77 -0.60
CA ARG A 72 2.61 27.55 0.38
C ARG A 72 3.98 26.89 0.53
N LYS A 73 5.01 27.44 -0.11
CA LYS A 73 6.41 27.11 0.17
C LYS A 73 6.76 27.76 1.50
N GLY A 74 6.42 27.09 2.59
CA GLY A 74 7.03 27.40 3.88
C GLY A 74 8.50 26.96 3.83
N PRO A 75 9.44 27.78 4.31
CA PRO A 75 10.78 27.29 4.57
C PRO A 75 10.73 26.45 5.85
N GLN A 76 11.09 25.17 5.77
CA GLN A 76 11.85 24.50 6.83
C GLN A 76 12.07 23.05 6.46
N ILE A 77 13.33 22.63 6.60
CA ILE A 77 13.71 21.25 6.84
C ILE A 77 12.88 20.82 8.05
N GLN A 78 11.77 20.10 7.83
CA GLN A 78 11.12 19.35 8.90
C GLN A 78 12.04 18.17 9.18
N ILE A 79 13.09 18.40 9.96
CA ILE A 79 13.78 17.32 10.66
C ILE A 79 12.66 16.64 11.43
N PRO A 80 12.37 15.34 11.19
CA PRO A 80 11.34 14.66 11.95
C PRO A 80 11.72 14.81 13.42
N SER A 81 10.94 15.61 14.15
CA SER A 81 11.23 15.85 15.56
C SER A 81 11.08 14.54 16.33
N SER A 82 10.16 13.68 15.90
CA SER A 82 10.04 12.30 16.38
C SER A 82 9.56 11.34 15.29
N THR A 83 10.03 10.10 15.35
CA THR A 83 9.49 8.97 14.61
C THR A 83 8.77 8.07 15.61
N ILE A 84 7.53 7.68 15.30
CA ILE A 84 6.80 6.69 16.09
C ILE A 84 6.74 5.37 15.34
N ARG A 85 7.01 4.27 16.05
CA ARG A 85 6.81 2.91 15.55
C ARG A 85 5.62 2.30 16.25
N ILE A 86 4.68 1.83 15.46
CA ILE A 86 3.40 1.30 15.89
C ILE A 86 3.35 -0.18 15.56
N ARG A 87 2.97 -0.99 16.55
CA ARG A 87 2.52 -2.37 16.34
C ARG A 87 1.00 -2.41 16.28
N TRP A 88 0.48 -3.08 15.28
CA TRP A 88 -0.95 -3.17 15.00
C TRP A 88 -1.39 -4.57 14.58
N LEU A 89 -2.68 -4.82 14.76
CA LEU A 89 -3.39 -6.05 14.40
C LEU A 89 -4.23 -5.82 13.15
N ARG A 90 -4.30 -6.85 12.30
CA ARG A 90 -5.29 -7.02 11.24
C ARG A 90 -6.12 -8.27 11.52
N ASP A 91 -7.40 -8.08 11.80
CA ASP A 91 -8.32 -9.17 12.05
C ASP A 91 -8.86 -9.81 10.75
N ASP A 92 -9.74 -10.80 10.92
CA ASP A 92 -10.35 -11.55 9.82
C ASP A 92 -11.23 -10.69 8.90
N SER A 93 -11.92 -9.69 9.45
CA SER A 93 -12.81 -8.80 8.68
C SER A 93 -12.05 -7.96 7.65
N MET A 94 -10.76 -7.72 7.91
CA MET A 94 -9.87 -6.93 7.05
C MET A 94 -8.90 -7.77 6.21
N ARG A 95 -8.94 -9.11 6.31
CA ARG A 95 -7.95 -10.01 5.67
C ARG A 95 -7.86 -9.90 4.16
N PHE A 96 -8.95 -9.51 3.49
CA PHE A 96 -9.01 -9.41 2.03
C PHE A 96 -8.53 -8.07 1.47
N LEU A 97 -8.08 -7.14 2.32
CA LEU A 97 -7.51 -5.87 1.89
C LEU A 97 -6.02 -6.00 1.56
N GLY A 98 -5.64 -5.49 0.40
CA GLY A 98 -4.24 -5.49 -0.04
C GLY A 98 -3.38 -4.44 0.67
N HIS A 99 -2.07 -4.54 0.49
CA HIS A 99 -1.11 -3.61 1.09
C HIS A 99 -1.41 -2.13 0.75
N ARG A 100 -1.78 -1.83 -0.50
CA ARG A 100 -2.12 -0.45 -0.91
C ARG A 100 -3.35 0.09 -0.20
N ASP A 101 -4.32 -0.77 0.13
CA ASP A 101 -5.52 -0.36 0.85
C ASP A 101 -5.20 -0.13 2.33
N MET A 102 -4.35 -0.97 2.93
CA MET A 102 -3.79 -0.72 4.27
C MET A 102 -3.07 0.62 4.34
N MET A 103 -2.20 0.91 3.36
CA MET A 103 -1.51 2.20 3.29
C MET A 103 -2.49 3.38 3.26
N ARG A 104 -3.53 3.30 2.43
CA ARG A 104 -4.56 4.36 2.34
C ARG A 104 -5.37 4.50 3.63
N ILE A 105 -5.69 3.38 4.30
CA ILE A 105 -6.43 3.39 5.56
C ILE A 105 -5.62 4.13 6.62
N PHE A 106 -4.34 3.78 6.80
CA PHE A 106 -3.48 4.46 7.76
C PHE A 106 -3.26 5.92 7.41
N GLN A 107 -3.01 6.26 6.14
CA GLN A 107 -2.89 7.66 5.71
C GLN A 107 -4.14 8.49 6.05
N ARG A 108 -5.33 7.94 5.81
CA ARG A 108 -6.60 8.59 6.16
C ARG A 108 -6.81 8.67 7.67
N ALA A 109 -6.51 7.60 8.41
CA ALA A 109 -6.65 7.57 9.87
C ALA A 109 -5.73 8.60 10.54
N VAL A 110 -4.47 8.65 10.12
CA VAL A 110 -3.47 9.63 10.55
C VAL A 110 -3.92 11.07 10.25
N SER A 111 -4.47 11.30 9.06
CA SER A 111 -5.02 12.61 8.68
C SER A 111 -6.22 13.01 9.54
N ARG A 112 -7.16 12.08 9.76
CA ARG A 112 -8.36 12.30 10.61
C ARG A 112 -8.01 12.50 12.08
N ALA A 113 -6.97 11.84 12.56
CA ALA A 113 -6.46 12.01 13.91
C ALA A 113 -5.79 13.38 14.13
N GLY A 114 -5.53 14.14 13.06
CA GLY A 114 -4.84 15.43 13.12
C GLY A 114 -3.38 15.27 13.57
N MET A 115 -2.73 14.17 13.18
CA MET A 115 -1.32 13.94 13.50
C MET A 115 -0.42 14.84 12.65
N PRO A 116 0.60 15.47 13.23
CA PRO A 116 1.52 16.37 12.52
C PRO A 116 2.53 15.54 11.70
N VAL A 117 2.09 14.89 10.63
CA VAL A 117 2.94 14.01 9.83
C VAL A 117 3.80 14.81 8.85
N GLY A 118 5.07 14.42 8.75
CA GLY A 118 5.99 14.97 7.75
C GLY A 118 5.62 14.51 6.34
N TYR A 119 5.87 15.35 5.35
CA TYR A 119 5.60 15.05 3.93
C TYR A 119 6.90 14.95 3.13
N SER A 120 6.90 14.16 2.06
CA SER A 120 8.00 14.11 1.10
C SER A 120 8.14 15.42 0.32
N GLN A 121 9.37 15.74 -0.11
CA GLN A 121 9.72 17.02 -0.73
C GLN A 121 9.58 17.04 -2.27
N GLY A 122 8.95 16.01 -2.85
CA GLY A 122 8.78 15.87 -4.29
C GLY A 122 7.56 16.62 -4.86
N PHE A 123 7.37 16.52 -6.19
CA PHE A 123 6.23 17.13 -6.90
C PHE A 123 4.85 16.58 -6.48
N SER A 124 4.81 15.39 -5.88
CA SER A 124 3.63 14.80 -5.25
C SER A 124 3.93 14.45 -3.79
N PRO A 125 3.77 15.42 -2.86
CA PRO A 125 4.02 15.20 -1.44
C PRO A 125 3.12 14.11 -0.89
N HIS A 126 3.72 13.07 -0.33
CA HIS A 126 3.04 12.00 0.36
C HIS A 126 3.46 11.99 1.83
N GLN A 127 2.57 11.52 2.70
CA GLN A 127 2.87 11.32 4.11
C GLN A 127 4.06 10.36 4.26
N ARG A 128 5.01 10.74 5.11
CA ARG A 128 6.17 9.90 5.45
C ARG A 128 5.74 8.82 6.43
N ILE A 129 5.21 7.73 5.88
CA ILE A 129 4.85 6.51 6.61
C ILE A 129 5.59 5.35 5.96
N SER A 130 6.33 4.60 6.77
CA SER A 130 7.07 3.40 6.34
C SER A 130 6.36 2.17 6.90
N PHE A 131 6.13 1.15 6.08
CA PHE A 131 5.48 -0.08 6.52
C PHE A 131 6.51 -1.20 6.62
N GLY A 132 6.29 -2.13 7.54
CA GLY A 132 7.01 -3.40 7.54
C GLY A 132 6.66 -4.26 6.32
N PRO A 133 7.24 -5.47 6.23
CA PRO A 133 6.98 -6.39 5.13
C PRO A 133 5.47 -6.63 4.92
N PRO A 134 4.96 -6.49 3.69
CA PRO A 134 3.53 -6.55 3.42
C PRO A 134 2.95 -7.91 3.77
N LEU A 135 1.83 -7.92 4.50
CA LEU A 135 1.07 -9.12 4.76
C LEU A 135 0.24 -9.51 3.52
N PRO A 136 0.30 -10.77 3.03
CA PRO A 136 -0.47 -11.20 1.86
C PRO A 136 -1.98 -11.03 2.03
N VAL A 137 -2.71 -11.00 0.91
CA VAL A 137 -4.18 -10.97 0.91
C VAL A 137 -4.71 -12.33 1.40
N GLY A 138 -5.75 -12.30 2.23
CA GLY A 138 -6.35 -13.48 2.86
C GLY A 138 -5.76 -13.82 4.24
N TYR A 139 -4.69 -13.13 4.64
CA TYR A 139 -3.96 -13.41 5.89
C TYR A 139 -4.42 -12.47 7.01
N THR A 140 -4.31 -12.92 8.24
CA THR A 140 -4.51 -12.10 9.45
C THR A 140 -3.19 -11.98 10.22
N SER A 141 -3.10 -11.02 11.14
CA SER A 141 -1.88 -10.83 11.94
C SER A 141 -2.12 -10.00 13.18
N GLU A 142 -1.39 -10.26 14.26
CA GLU A 142 -1.38 -9.46 15.49
C GLU A 142 -0.08 -8.65 15.72
N ASP A 143 0.87 -8.78 14.80
CA ASP A 143 2.23 -8.27 14.96
C ASP A 143 2.72 -7.53 13.70
N GLU A 144 1.90 -6.63 13.17
CA GLU A 144 2.25 -5.77 12.04
C GLU A 144 2.90 -4.47 12.50
N TYR A 145 3.81 -3.91 11.71
CA TYR A 145 4.54 -2.70 12.07
C TYR A 145 4.44 -1.61 11.01
N LEU A 146 4.40 -0.36 11.47
CA LEU A 146 4.60 0.83 10.65
C LEU A 146 5.31 1.92 11.45
N ASP A 147 6.04 2.78 10.75
CA ASP A 147 6.66 3.98 11.29
C ASP A 147 5.98 5.21 10.70
N ILE A 148 5.67 6.20 11.55
CA ILE A 148 5.15 7.51 11.14
C ILE A 148 6.17 8.56 11.55
N HIS A 149 6.64 9.34 10.58
CA HIS A 149 7.54 10.46 10.84
C HIS A 149 6.73 11.72 11.14
N LEU A 150 6.90 12.29 12.33
CA LEU A 150 6.19 13.47 12.79
C LEU A 150 7.05 14.73 12.69
N SER A 151 6.42 15.83 12.29
CA SER A 151 7.01 17.17 12.26
C SER A 151 6.99 17.87 13.62
N ALA A 152 6.21 17.36 14.58
CA ALA A 152 6.18 17.81 15.98
C ALA A 152 6.28 16.61 16.94
N PRO A 153 6.68 16.81 18.21
CA PRO A 153 6.84 15.73 19.18
C PRO A 153 5.54 14.92 19.35
N PHE A 154 5.69 13.61 19.48
CA PHE A 154 4.58 12.72 19.78
C PHE A 154 3.99 13.00 21.17
N GLN A 155 2.65 13.01 21.25
CA GLN A 155 1.90 13.11 22.50
C GLN A 155 0.88 11.97 22.59
N LEU A 156 0.62 11.48 23.80
CA LEU A 156 -0.21 10.29 24.02
C LEU A 156 -1.65 10.48 23.51
N GLU A 157 -2.19 11.70 23.54
CA GLU A 157 -3.53 12.01 23.03
C GLU A 157 -3.62 11.83 21.50
N MET A 158 -2.49 11.86 20.78
CA MET A 158 -2.45 11.54 19.34
C MET A 158 -2.77 10.07 19.09
N LEU A 159 -2.34 9.17 19.98
CA LEU A 159 -2.61 7.73 19.87
C LEU A 159 -4.11 7.45 20.00
N GLU A 160 -4.76 8.08 20.98
CA GLU A 160 -6.20 7.90 21.21
C GLU A 160 -7.03 8.43 20.04
N ARG A 161 -6.62 9.55 19.44
CA ARG A 161 -7.23 10.03 18.19
C ARG A 161 -7.01 9.09 17.02
N LEU A 162 -5.81 8.50 16.90
CA LEU A 162 -5.50 7.52 15.86
C LEU A 162 -6.35 6.26 16.01
N ARG A 163 -6.44 5.69 17.21
CA ARG A 163 -7.28 4.53 17.52
C ARG A 163 -8.74 4.77 17.14
N LYS A 164 -9.31 5.92 17.51
CA LYS A 164 -10.67 6.31 17.14
C LYS A 164 -10.86 6.52 15.63
N ALA A 165 -9.80 6.87 14.92
CA ALA A 165 -9.84 7.09 13.48
C ALA A 165 -9.59 5.81 12.67
N LEU A 166 -9.19 4.69 13.28
CA LEU A 166 -9.02 3.41 12.59
C LEU A 166 -10.37 2.70 12.45
N PRO A 167 -10.60 1.98 11.32
CA PRO A 167 -11.79 1.16 11.18
C PRO A 167 -11.73 -0.06 12.12
N GLN A 168 -12.89 -0.66 12.41
CA GLN A 168 -12.96 -1.95 13.08
C GLN A 168 -12.10 -2.99 12.36
N GLY A 169 -11.44 -3.85 13.13
CA GLY A 169 -10.55 -4.89 12.61
C GLY A 169 -9.11 -4.43 12.34
N ILE A 170 -8.80 -3.18 12.66
CA ILE A 170 -7.43 -2.68 12.79
C ILE A 170 -7.26 -2.09 14.19
N GLU A 171 -6.36 -2.67 14.97
CA GLU A 171 -6.10 -2.22 16.34
C GLU A 171 -4.63 -1.88 16.55
N VAL A 172 -4.36 -0.84 17.35
CA VAL A 172 -3.00 -0.45 17.72
C VAL A 172 -2.71 -0.90 19.14
N HIS A 173 -1.78 -1.83 19.29
CA HIS A 173 -1.45 -2.46 20.57
C HIS A 173 -0.27 -1.79 21.28
N HIS A 174 0.79 -1.46 20.55
CA HIS A 174 2.03 -0.97 21.14
C HIS A 174 2.63 0.16 20.31
N ILE A 175 3.32 1.09 20.98
CA ILE A 175 3.97 2.23 20.35
C ILE A 175 5.30 2.52 21.05
N ILE A 176 6.33 2.85 20.27
CA ILE A 176 7.52 3.54 20.77
C ILE A 176 7.65 4.85 20.00
N ALA A 177 8.07 5.90 20.69
CA ALA A 177 8.39 7.19 20.09
C ALA A 177 9.87 7.48 20.33
N ARG A 178 10.60 7.83 19.27
CA ARG A 178 12.01 8.22 19.35
C ARG A 178 12.23 9.57 18.70
N HIS A 179 13.10 10.36 19.30
CA HIS A 179 13.66 11.54 18.66
C HIS A 179 14.83 11.11 17.76
N GLY A 180 14.84 11.53 16.50
CA GLY A 180 15.92 11.21 15.57
C GLY A 180 15.75 9.88 14.81
N PHE A 181 16.88 9.21 14.56
CA PHE A 181 16.98 8.02 13.72
C PHE A 181 16.39 6.77 14.40
N MET A 182 15.82 5.90 13.59
CA MET A 182 15.33 4.57 13.94
C MET A 182 15.68 3.66 12.77
N GLU A 183 16.15 2.42 13.00
CA GLU A 183 16.44 1.54 11.87
C GLU A 183 15.17 1.26 11.06
N SER A 184 15.37 1.00 9.78
CA SER A 184 14.28 0.68 8.86
C SER A 184 13.56 -0.60 9.30
N LEU A 185 12.22 -0.58 9.30
CA LEU A 185 11.41 -1.80 9.51
C LEU A 185 11.79 -2.93 8.55
N SER A 186 12.13 -2.60 7.31
CA SER A 186 12.55 -3.56 6.29
C SER A 186 13.96 -4.13 6.53
N GLU A 187 14.73 -3.56 7.45
CA GLU A 187 16.04 -4.08 7.84
C GLU A 187 15.95 -4.88 9.13
N LEU A 188 15.14 -4.40 10.09
CA LEU A 188 14.92 -5.08 11.35
C LEU A 188 14.11 -6.37 11.21
N ILE A 189 13.04 -6.37 10.41
CA ILE A 189 12.17 -7.55 10.28
C ILE A 189 12.80 -8.54 9.29
N ASN A 190 13.56 -9.50 9.81
CA ASN A 190 14.24 -10.50 9.01
C ASN A 190 13.73 -11.94 9.24
N LEU A 191 12.76 -12.12 10.15
CA LEU A 191 12.13 -13.41 10.43
C LEU A 191 10.64 -13.23 10.75
N GLN A 192 9.80 -14.10 10.22
CA GLN A 192 8.34 -14.05 10.35
C GLN A 192 7.78 -15.40 10.78
N GLU A 193 6.88 -15.39 11.74
CA GLU A 193 6.23 -16.58 12.29
C GLU A 193 4.75 -16.60 11.95
N TYR A 194 4.31 -17.74 11.42
CA TYR A 194 2.94 -17.99 11.02
C TYR A 194 2.38 -19.21 11.75
N ILE A 195 1.11 -19.12 12.13
CA ILE A 195 0.26 -20.26 12.45
C ILE A 195 -0.71 -20.47 11.30
N ILE A 196 -0.66 -21.64 10.70
CA ILE A 196 -1.51 -22.04 9.58
C ILE A 196 -2.51 -23.05 10.13
N THR A 197 -3.79 -22.71 10.03
CA THR A 197 -4.89 -23.59 10.43
C THR A 197 -5.53 -24.19 9.19
N ILE A 198 -5.40 -25.50 9.06
CA ILE A 198 -5.96 -26.29 7.97
C ILE A 198 -7.42 -26.61 8.31
N PRO A 199 -8.36 -26.54 7.36
CA PRO A 199 -9.77 -26.82 7.64
C PRO A 199 -10.01 -28.28 8.01
N ASP A 200 -11.09 -28.52 8.73
CA ASP A 200 -11.54 -29.87 9.04
C ASP A 200 -11.99 -30.60 7.76
N GLY A 201 -11.83 -31.93 7.75
CA GLY A 201 -12.17 -32.76 6.59
C GLY A 201 -11.04 -32.93 5.56
N VAL A 202 -9.92 -32.22 5.73
CA VAL A 202 -8.68 -32.51 4.98
C VAL A 202 -8.14 -33.87 5.44
N LYS A 203 -7.74 -34.71 4.47
CA LYS A 203 -7.14 -36.02 4.75
C LYS A 203 -5.91 -35.86 5.64
N GLU A 204 -5.60 -36.93 6.38
CA GLU A 204 -4.40 -36.94 7.21
C GLU A 204 -3.16 -36.64 6.36
N TRP A 205 -2.36 -35.70 6.84
CA TRP A 205 -1.19 -35.17 6.17
C TRP A 205 0.02 -35.30 7.10
N THR A 206 1.18 -35.56 6.50
CA THR A 206 2.46 -35.70 7.18
C THR A 206 3.34 -34.52 6.84
N LEU A 207 4.17 -34.10 7.80
CA LEU A 207 5.14 -33.04 7.57
C LEU A 207 6.52 -33.67 7.29
N ASP A 208 7.00 -33.51 6.07
CA ASP A 208 8.37 -33.87 5.68
C ASP A 208 9.30 -32.68 5.92
N GLY A 209 9.65 -32.43 7.18
CA GLY A 209 10.41 -31.24 7.59
C GLY A 209 11.88 -31.20 7.13
N HIS A 210 12.39 -32.27 6.52
CA HIS A 210 13.81 -32.38 6.14
C HIS A 210 13.96 -32.57 4.64
N ARG A 211 13.95 -31.45 3.90
CA ARG A 211 14.33 -31.43 2.49
C ARG A 211 15.49 -30.45 2.27
N PRO A 212 16.64 -30.91 1.75
CA PRO A 212 17.80 -30.05 1.51
C PRO A 212 17.56 -29.04 0.38
N THR A 213 16.60 -29.30 -0.51
CA THR A 213 16.25 -28.43 -1.63
C THR A 213 14.74 -28.41 -1.78
N LEU A 214 14.17 -27.22 -1.98
CA LEU A 214 12.73 -27.01 -2.17
C LEU A 214 12.52 -26.14 -3.38
N THR A 215 12.19 -26.78 -4.50
CA THR A 215 12.14 -26.06 -5.76
C THR A 215 10.72 -25.65 -6.14
N VAL A 216 10.55 -24.39 -6.53
CA VAL A 216 9.29 -23.86 -7.08
C VAL A 216 9.52 -23.16 -8.41
N GLU A 217 8.55 -23.29 -9.32
CA GLU A 217 8.53 -22.53 -10.56
C GLU A 217 7.75 -21.23 -10.36
N ARG A 218 8.37 -20.09 -10.69
CA ARG A 218 7.73 -18.78 -10.65
C ARG A 218 7.88 -18.07 -11.99
N GLU A 219 6.79 -17.49 -12.46
CA GLU A 219 6.81 -16.61 -13.63
C GLU A 219 7.36 -15.23 -13.23
N LYS A 220 8.42 -14.78 -13.91
CA LYS A 220 8.98 -13.44 -13.74
C LYS A 220 9.24 -12.82 -15.12
N ASN A 221 8.58 -11.70 -15.41
CA ASN A 221 8.65 -11.00 -16.69
C ASN A 221 8.31 -11.90 -17.91
N GLY A 222 7.32 -12.79 -17.77
CA GLY A 222 6.91 -13.72 -18.83
C GLY A 222 7.81 -14.94 -19.02
N GLN A 223 8.86 -15.10 -18.19
CA GLN A 223 9.73 -16.28 -18.20
C GLN A 223 9.52 -17.11 -16.94
N MET A 224 9.37 -18.41 -17.11
CA MET A 224 9.37 -19.37 -16.00
C MET A 224 10.79 -19.51 -15.47
N LYS A 225 10.96 -19.29 -14.16
CA LYS A 225 12.23 -19.51 -13.47
C LYS A 225 12.02 -20.47 -12.33
N GLU A 226 12.93 -21.43 -12.27
CA GLU A 226 13.06 -22.36 -11.16
C GLU A 226 13.82 -21.66 -10.02
N LEU A 227 13.32 -21.80 -8.79
CA LEU A 227 13.82 -21.11 -7.61
C LEU A 227 13.83 -22.04 -6.41
N ASP A 228 14.98 -22.18 -5.76
CA ASP A 228 15.08 -22.90 -4.49
C ASP A 228 14.65 -22.00 -3.34
N ILE A 229 13.70 -22.50 -2.54
CA ILE A 229 13.11 -21.83 -1.39
C ILE A 229 13.53 -22.41 -0.05
N ALA A 230 14.34 -23.48 -0.05
CA ALA A 230 14.85 -24.08 1.18
C ALA A 230 15.62 -23.08 2.07
N PRO A 231 16.47 -22.18 1.54
CA PRO A 231 17.19 -21.20 2.38
C PRO A 231 16.29 -20.22 3.14
N GLY A 232 15.05 -20.01 2.67
CA GLY A 232 14.08 -19.15 3.34
C GLY A 232 13.39 -19.80 4.52
N LEU A 233 13.38 -21.14 4.60
CA LEU A 233 12.75 -21.88 5.67
C LEU A 233 13.63 -21.84 6.93
N PHE A 234 13.12 -21.25 8.01
CA PHE A 234 13.82 -21.26 9.29
C PHE A 234 13.42 -22.49 10.12
N GLU A 235 12.11 -22.69 10.29
CA GLU A 235 11.57 -23.76 11.11
C GLU A 235 10.16 -24.09 10.62
N ILE A 236 9.79 -25.37 10.66
CA ILE A 236 8.43 -25.81 10.36
C ILE A 236 8.06 -26.96 11.29
N GLU A 237 6.88 -26.87 11.90
CA GLU A 237 6.45 -27.81 12.92
C GLU A 237 4.95 -28.07 12.83
N LYS A 238 4.55 -29.34 12.88
CA LYS A 238 3.15 -29.73 13.06
C LYS A 238 2.80 -29.65 14.54
N VAL A 239 2.23 -28.53 14.97
CA VAL A 239 1.85 -28.28 16.37
C VAL A 239 0.61 -29.07 16.77
N HIS A 240 -0.31 -29.30 15.84
CA HIS A 240 -1.54 -30.05 16.10
C HIS A 240 -2.04 -30.78 14.85
N ARG A 241 -3.12 -31.56 14.96
CA ARG A 241 -3.73 -32.30 13.84
C ARG A 241 -4.02 -31.40 12.62
N ASN A 242 -4.49 -30.19 12.86
CA ASN A 242 -4.88 -29.21 11.84
C ASN A 242 -4.12 -27.87 11.95
N ARG A 243 -3.04 -27.81 12.73
CA ARG A 243 -2.24 -26.59 12.90
C ARG A 243 -0.77 -26.84 12.63
N LEU A 244 -0.19 -25.92 11.87
CA LEU A 244 1.22 -25.91 11.53
C LEU A 244 1.83 -24.55 11.91
N ARG A 245 3.00 -24.59 12.53
CA ARG A 245 3.83 -23.42 12.79
C ARG A 245 4.90 -23.34 11.73
N LEU A 246 5.09 -22.16 11.18
CA LEU A 246 6.03 -21.91 10.09
C LEU A 246 6.80 -20.62 10.36
N MET A 247 8.12 -20.72 10.38
CA MET A 247 9.02 -19.58 10.48
C MET A 247 9.79 -19.41 9.17
N ILE A 248 9.71 -18.21 8.59
CA ILE A 248 10.30 -17.89 7.29
C ILE A 248 11.21 -16.69 7.47
N ARG A 249 12.43 -16.78 6.95
CA ARG A 249 13.38 -15.67 6.87
C ARG A 249 12.89 -14.67 5.81
N ALA A 250 13.00 -13.38 6.08
CA ALA A 250 12.79 -12.32 5.11
C ALA A 250 14.14 -11.87 4.50
N HIS A 251 14.09 -11.12 3.40
CA HIS A 251 15.26 -10.51 2.74
C HIS A 251 16.29 -11.47 2.13
N ILE A 252 15.99 -12.78 2.05
CA ILE A 252 16.81 -13.75 1.34
C ILE A 252 16.28 -13.91 -0.11
N PRO A 253 17.15 -14.01 -1.13
CA PRO A 253 16.71 -14.39 -2.46
C PRO A 253 16.10 -15.80 -2.41
N GLY A 254 14.95 -16.00 -3.04
CA GLY A 254 14.33 -17.33 -3.00
C GLY A 254 13.40 -17.58 -1.84
N VAL A 255 13.00 -16.58 -1.03
CA VAL A 255 12.03 -16.84 0.03
C VAL A 255 10.71 -17.38 -0.52
N GLY A 256 10.30 -18.53 0.04
CA GLY A 256 9.05 -19.20 -0.27
C GLY A 256 7.85 -18.50 0.36
N ARG A 257 6.68 -18.63 -0.26
CA ARG A 257 5.40 -18.27 0.37
C ARG A 257 4.98 -19.38 1.32
N PRO A 258 4.24 -19.09 2.40
CA PRO A 258 3.66 -20.12 3.26
C PRO A 258 2.94 -21.24 2.48
N GLU A 259 2.16 -20.87 1.47
CA GLU A 259 1.47 -21.81 0.56
C GLU A 259 2.41 -22.78 -0.16
N GLU A 260 3.59 -22.33 -0.57
CA GLU A 260 4.59 -23.15 -1.28
C GLU A 260 5.20 -24.19 -0.33
N TYR A 261 5.52 -23.78 0.90
CA TYR A 261 5.99 -24.70 1.94
C TYR A 261 4.92 -25.75 2.31
N MET A 262 3.65 -25.34 2.42
CA MET A 262 2.54 -26.28 2.65
C MET A 262 2.39 -27.29 1.52
N THR A 263 2.59 -26.86 0.27
CA THR A 263 2.54 -27.76 -0.89
C THR A 263 3.67 -28.79 -0.84
N LEU A 264 4.92 -28.32 -0.65
CA LEU A 264 6.11 -29.15 -0.80
C LEU A 264 6.39 -30.05 0.42
N LEU A 265 6.11 -29.57 1.63
CA LEU A 265 6.49 -30.24 2.88
C LEU A 265 5.32 -30.96 3.53
N ALA A 266 4.09 -30.46 3.39
CA ALA A 266 2.90 -31.10 3.94
C ALA A 266 2.10 -31.89 2.90
N GLY A 267 2.45 -31.80 1.61
CA GLY A 267 1.79 -32.53 0.52
C GLY A 267 0.32 -32.17 0.34
N LEU A 268 -0.10 -31.00 0.83
CA LEU A 268 -1.50 -30.58 0.77
C LEU A 268 -1.91 -30.20 -0.65
N ASP A 269 -3.15 -30.53 -0.99
CA ASP A 269 -3.72 -30.12 -2.27
C ASP A 269 -4.03 -28.62 -2.30
N LYS A 270 -4.17 -28.08 -3.51
CA LYS A 270 -4.40 -26.64 -3.73
C LYS A 270 -5.70 -26.14 -3.10
N ALA A 271 -6.74 -26.97 -2.99
CA ALA A 271 -8.00 -26.54 -2.38
C ALA A 271 -7.80 -26.37 -0.88
N SER A 272 -7.23 -27.38 -0.19
CA SER A 272 -6.91 -27.33 1.23
C SER A 272 -6.04 -26.13 1.60
N ILE A 273 -5.01 -25.84 0.79
CA ILE A 273 -4.11 -24.69 0.98
C ILE A 273 -4.87 -23.36 0.86
N ARG A 274 -5.76 -23.21 -0.13
CA ARG A 274 -6.53 -21.97 -0.34
C ARG A 274 -7.58 -21.72 0.74
N THR A 275 -8.13 -22.78 1.32
CA THR A 275 -9.12 -22.71 2.40
C THR A 275 -8.49 -22.69 3.79
N SER A 276 -7.17 -22.86 3.89
CA SER A 276 -6.44 -22.72 5.15
C SER A 276 -6.40 -21.27 5.60
N HIS A 277 -6.46 -21.05 6.91
CA HIS A 277 -6.32 -19.73 7.50
C HIS A 277 -4.87 -19.49 7.90
N TYR A 278 -4.30 -18.40 7.39
CA TYR A 278 -2.92 -18.02 7.64
C TYR A 278 -2.88 -16.81 8.58
N HIS A 279 -2.30 -17.01 9.75
CA HIS A 279 -2.18 -15.97 10.76
C HIS A 279 -0.70 -15.71 11.05
N ARG A 280 -0.21 -14.49 10.78
CA ARG A 280 1.13 -14.07 11.20
C ARG A 280 1.08 -13.69 12.67
N ILE A 281 1.65 -14.53 13.52
CA ILE A 281 1.60 -14.33 14.97
C ILE A 281 2.70 -13.39 15.44
N LYS A 282 3.87 -13.41 14.79
CA LYS A 282 5.02 -12.61 15.23
C LYS A 282 6.05 -12.34 14.15
N GLN A 283 6.78 -11.25 14.31
CA GLN A 283 7.91 -10.82 13.49
C GLN A 283 9.10 -10.52 14.41
N TYR A 284 10.29 -10.89 13.96
CA TYR A 284 11.50 -10.83 14.76
C TYR A 284 12.65 -10.20 14.00
N HIS A 285 13.61 -9.68 14.78
CA HIS A 285 14.98 -9.51 14.35
C HIS A 285 15.77 -10.74 14.81
N LEU A 286 16.48 -11.37 13.89
CA LEU A 286 17.31 -12.53 14.10
C LEU A 286 18.76 -12.15 13.84
N GLU A 287 19.59 -12.25 14.88
CA GLU A 287 21.03 -12.01 14.81
C GLU A 287 21.74 -13.10 15.63
N ASN A 288 22.75 -13.76 15.04
CA ASN A 288 23.49 -14.85 15.69
C ASN A 288 22.59 -15.93 16.33
N ASP A 289 21.52 -16.33 15.63
CA ASP A 289 20.48 -17.26 16.08
C ASP A 289 19.67 -16.82 17.33
N ILE A 290 19.84 -15.59 17.79
CA ILE A 290 19.05 -14.99 18.86
C ILE A 290 17.90 -14.19 18.22
N ARG A 291 16.68 -14.47 18.67
CA ARG A 291 15.46 -13.77 18.27
C ARG A 291 15.16 -12.65 19.26
N SER A 292 15.08 -11.42 18.79
CA SER A 292 14.59 -10.28 19.55
C SER A 292 13.28 -9.76 18.95
N SER A 293 12.41 -9.22 19.79
CA SER A 293 11.23 -8.51 19.30
C SER A 293 11.65 -7.25 18.55
N ILE A 294 10.80 -6.78 17.62
CA ILE A 294 11.13 -5.56 16.87
C ILE A 294 11.33 -4.37 17.81
N PHE A 295 10.59 -4.26 18.91
CA PHE A 295 10.79 -3.17 19.87
C PHE A 295 12.11 -3.27 20.64
N GLU A 296 12.56 -4.47 21.02
CA GLU A 296 13.86 -4.69 21.65
C GLU A 296 15.01 -4.45 20.67
N ALA A 297 14.86 -4.86 19.41
CA ALA A 297 15.85 -4.63 18.37
C ALA A 297 15.90 -3.17 17.89
N SER A 298 14.82 -2.41 18.13
CA SER A 298 14.79 -0.97 17.86
C SER A 298 15.49 -0.15 18.93
N ASN A 299 15.99 -0.79 20.00
CA ASN A 299 16.49 -0.09 21.18
C ASN A 299 17.95 0.33 21.06
#